data_AF-A0A7C6JC07-F1
#
_entry.id   AF-A0A7C6JC07-F1
#
_cell.length_a   1.000
_cell.length_b   1.000
_cell.length_c   1.000
_cell.angle_alpha   90.00
_cell.angle_beta   90.00
_cell.angle_gamma   90.00
#
_symmetry.space_group_name_H-M   'P 1'
#
loop_
_entity.id
_entity.type
_entity.pdbx_description
1 polymer ?
#
loop_
_entity_poly.entity_id
_entity_poly.type
_entity_poly.pdbx_seq_one_letter_code
_entity_poly.pdbx_strand_id
1 'polypeptide(L)'
;MSNLTKAVLLYQKLLKGEANHPKGSLEVLYHKIEMMCQIIIYQYPVKVKLLQEEEAVELLLILVPRLKTLITTFQYQGIDFEKFLTRTIYLQTIYYKQKRRRKERKFYYLTCPGDEMEYYMLAEPAFQYQIEKESIENKLPNNWSMETAASKHIKRLYNNYKAFANRFRQFIVLNGPHLSAQQIAFLAQYLEIDELELAQLISEAHELAGEKHNRSLHVQEVRNSHYLESQFLKREIDMFKSFDAHYSTIEAVKKRYRRSHSLFLERCKEARSRPNPVTHDALSKLFEKPKGTIDSGMSALKKALREIVDDNE
;
A
#
# COMPACT_ATOMS: atom_id res chain seq x y z
N MET A 1 -39.12 11.15 26.59
CA MET A 1 -38.30 10.01 27.04
C MET A 1 -38.98 8.71 26.63
N SER A 2 -38.44 8.04 25.61
CA SER A 2 -38.99 6.80 25.06
C SER A 2 -39.00 5.63 26.06
N ASN A 3 -39.89 4.66 25.85
CA ASN A 3 -39.99 3.45 26.68
C ASN A 3 -38.67 2.65 26.70
N LEU A 4 -37.97 2.59 25.57
CA LEU A 4 -36.65 1.96 25.48
C LEU A 4 -35.61 2.71 26.34
N THR A 5 -35.63 4.04 26.32
CA THR A 5 -34.72 4.86 27.14
C THR A 5 -34.95 4.61 28.63
N LYS A 6 -36.21 4.55 29.06
CA LYS A 6 -36.55 4.22 30.45
C LYS A 6 -36.05 2.83 30.86
N ALA A 7 -36.20 1.82 30.00
CA ALA A 7 -35.73 0.46 30.24
C ALA A 7 -34.20 0.38 30.35
N VAL A 8 -33.47 1.08 29.46
CA VAL A 8 -31.99 1.16 29.51
C VAL A 8 -31.50 1.80 30.80
N LEU A 9 -32.11 2.93 31.20
CA LEU A 9 -31.73 3.61 32.44
C LEU A 9 -32.04 2.76 33.68
N LEU A 10 -33.17 2.04 33.68
CA LEU A 10 -33.51 1.09 34.74
C LEU A 10 -32.47 -0.04 34.82
N TYR A 11 -32.11 -0.63 33.68
CA TYR A 11 -31.09 -1.67 33.59
C TYR A 11 -29.72 -1.20 34.12
N GLN A 12 -29.30 0.02 33.78
CA GLN A 12 -28.06 0.61 34.28
C GLN A 12 -28.08 0.85 35.80
N LYS A 13 -29.22 1.29 36.35
CA LYS A 13 -29.37 1.46 37.82
C LYS A 13 -29.29 0.14 38.56
N LEU A 14 -29.92 -0.91 38.01
CA LEU A 14 -29.85 -2.26 38.57
C LEU A 14 -28.42 -2.83 38.53
N LEU A 15 -27.67 -2.57 37.45
CA LEU A 15 -26.26 -2.96 37.35
C LEU A 15 -25.36 -2.29 38.40
N LYS A 16 -25.69 -1.06 38.83
CA LYS A 16 -24.94 -0.31 39.85
C LYS A 16 -25.31 -0.70 41.29
N GLY A 17 -26.26 -1.62 41.49
CA GLY A 17 -26.72 -2.02 42.81
C GLY A 17 -27.62 -0.97 43.50
N GLU A 18 -28.14 0.01 42.76
CA GLU A 18 -28.99 1.08 43.29
C GLU A 18 -30.43 0.63 43.60
N ALA A 19 -30.79 -0.63 43.35
CA ALA A 19 -32.10 -1.21 43.66
C ALA A 19 -32.04 -2.72 43.97
N ASN A 20 -32.80 -3.16 44.99
CA ASN A 20 -32.89 -4.56 45.43
C ASN A 20 -33.81 -5.37 44.52
N HIS A 21 -33.24 -6.26 43.69
CA HIS A 21 -34.04 -7.17 42.85
C HIS A 21 -33.40 -8.57 42.73
N PRO A 22 -34.21 -9.62 42.53
CA PRO A 22 -33.72 -10.99 42.33
C PRO A 22 -32.90 -11.07 41.03
N LYS A 23 -31.75 -11.74 41.06
CA LYS A 23 -30.78 -11.81 39.95
C LYS A 23 -31.39 -12.18 38.58
N GLY A 24 -32.45 -12.98 38.54
CA GLY A 24 -33.16 -13.35 37.31
C GLY A 24 -33.90 -12.21 36.59
N SER A 25 -34.26 -11.11 37.28
CA SER A 25 -34.98 -10.00 36.64
C SER A 25 -34.09 -9.12 35.76
N LEU A 26 -32.77 -9.13 36.00
CA LEU A 26 -31.80 -8.34 35.24
C LEU A 26 -31.58 -8.90 33.83
N GLU A 27 -31.45 -10.22 33.72
CA GLU A 27 -31.27 -10.91 32.44
C GLU A 27 -32.50 -10.81 31.55
N VAL A 28 -33.69 -10.98 32.14
CA VAL A 28 -34.97 -10.80 31.43
C VAL A 28 -35.12 -9.37 30.89
N LEU A 29 -34.74 -8.36 31.69
CA LEU A 29 -34.77 -6.97 31.25
C LEU A 29 -33.74 -6.71 30.14
N TYR A 30 -32.54 -7.26 30.25
CA TYR A 30 -31.52 -7.15 29.21
C TYR A 30 -31.99 -7.75 27.89
N HIS A 31 -32.51 -8.98 27.88
CA HIS A 31 -33.02 -9.61 26.66
C HIS A 31 -34.15 -8.83 26.01
N LYS A 32 -35.04 -8.23 26.81
CA LYS A 32 -36.10 -7.36 26.28
C LYS A 32 -35.54 -6.12 25.58
N ILE A 33 -34.55 -5.46 26.19
CA ILE A 33 -33.86 -4.30 25.60
C ILE A 33 -33.11 -4.71 24.34
N GLU A 34 -32.39 -5.83 24.39
CA GLU A 34 -31.62 -6.40 23.29
C GLU A 34 -32.51 -6.68 22.08
N MET A 35 -33.63 -7.38 22.25
CA MET A 35 -34.60 -7.63 21.18
C MET A 35 -35.10 -6.33 20.54
N MET A 36 -35.46 -5.34 21.36
CA MET A 36 -35.90 -4.03 20.83
C MET A 36 -34.80 -3.35 20.02
N CYS A 37 -33.54 -3.45 20.47
CA CYS A 37 -32.39 -2.88 19.74
C CYS A 37 -32.12 -3.62 18.44
N GLN A 38 -32.20 -4.95 18.43
CA GLN A 38 -32.02 -5.78 17.22
C GLN A 38 -33.05 -5.41 16.15
N ILE A 39 -34.32 -5.25 16.53
CA ILE A 39 -35.38 -4.81 15.60
C ILE A 39 -35.03 -3.44 15.00
N ILE A 40 -34.57 -2.48 15.81
CA ILE A 40 -34.18 -1.15 15.33
C ILE A 40 -32.97 -1.24 14.40
N ILE A 41 -31.94 -2.02 14.74
CA ILE A 41 -30.74 -2.21 13.92
C ILE A 41 -31.08 -2.78 12.55
N TYR A 42 -32.00 -3.75 12.49
CA TYR A 42 -32.43 -4.35 11.23
C TYR A 42 -33.32 -3.40 10.42
N GLN A 43 -34.37 -2.85 11.02
CA GLN A 43 -35.40 -2.12 10.28
C GLN A 43 -34.98 -0.71 9.86
N TYR A 44 -34.23 0.00 10.70
CA TYR A 44 -33.87 1.40 10.43
C TYR A 44 -33.16 1.58 9.09
N PRO A 45 -32.03 0.90 8.80
CA PRO A 45 -31.29 1.13 7.56
C PRO A 45 -32.08 0.74 6.31
N VAL A 46 -32.99 -0.23 6.40
CA VAL A 46 -33.91 -0.61 5.32
C VAL A 46 -34.97 0.48 5.11
N LYS A 47 -35.62 0.95 6.18
CA LYS A 47 -36.66 2.01 6.11
C LYS A 47 -36.13 3.31 5.51
N VAL A 48 -34.89 3.68 5.81
CA VAL A 48 -34.24 4.88 5.24
C VAL A 48 -33.52 4.60 3.91
N LYS A 49 -33.72 3.42 3.31
CA LYS A 49 -33.15 2.99 2.01
C LYS A 49 -31.61 3.06 1.95
N LEU A 50 -30.93 2.84 3.07
CA LEU A 50 -29.47 2.77 3.11
C LEU A 50 -28.93 1.39 2.76
N LEU A 51 -29.67 0.34 3.12
CA LEU A 51 -29.34 -1.08 2.90
C LEU A 51 -30.55 -1.86 2.39
N GLN A 52 -30.30 -2.93 1.66
CA GLN A 52 -31.33 -3.96 1.40
C GLN A 52 -31.51 -4.87 2.63
N GLU A 53 -32.60 -5.63 2.67
CA GLU A 53 -32.94 -6.52 3.79
C GLU A 53 -31.82 -7.50 4.12
N GLU A 54 -31.24 -8.15 3.10
CA GLU A 54 -30.11 -9.09 3.26
C GLU A 54 -28.88 -8.43 3.89
N GLU A 55 -28.54 -7.21 3.46
CA GLU A 55 -27.39 -6.46 3.98
C GLU A 55 -27.62 -5.97 5.41
N ALA A 56 -28.88 -5.71 5.77
CA ALA A 56 -29.26 -5.32 7.12
C ALA A 56 -29.06 -6.47 8.12
N VAL A 57 -29.21 -7.73 7.68
CA VAL A 57 -28.87 -8.92 8.49
C VAL A 57 -27.38 -8.94 8.80
N GLU A 58 -26.52 -8.70 7.82
CA GLU A 58 -25.07 -8.66 8.04
C GLU A 58 -24.67 -7.55 9.01
N LEU A 59 -25.26 -6.36 8.86
CA LEU A 59 -25.03 -5.24 9.78
C LEU A 59 -25.49 -5.59 11.20
N LEU A 60 -26.63 -6.27 11.34
CA LEU A 60 -27.14 -6.76 12.62
C LEU A 60 -26.13 -7.68 13.31
N LEU A 61 -25.62 -8.68 12.60
CA LEU A 61 -24.62 -9.63 13.14
C LEU A 61 -23.34 -8.92 13.61
N ILE A 62 -22.94 -7.83 12.95
CA ILE A 62 -21.78 -7.01 13.35
C ILE A 62 -22.05 -6.20 14.63
N LEU A 63 -23.27 -5.69 14.80
CA LEU A 63 -23.61 -4.76 15.89
C LEU A 63 -24.13 -5.45 17.16
N VAL A 64 -24.74 -6.63 17.05
CA VAL A 64 -25.27 -7.39 18.20
C VAL A 64 -24.22 -7.61 19.29
N PRO A 65 -22.98 -8.05 19.00
CA PRO A 65 -21.95 -8.23 20.04
C PRO A 65 -21.60 -6.94 20.80
N ARG A 66 -21.87 -5.76 20.20
CA ARG A 66 -21.55 -4.44 20.76
C ARG A 66 -22.71 -3.82 21.52
N LEU A 67 -23.91 -4.41 21.46
CA LEU A 67 -25.11 -3.87 22.10
C LEU A 67 -24.95 -3.72 23.61
N LYS A 68 -24.37 -4.73 24.27
CA LYS A 68 -24.11 -4.68 25.72
C LYS A 68 -23.28 -3.47 26.11
N THR A 69 -22.22 -3.18 25.35
CA THR A 69 -21.39 -1.99 25.56
C THR A 69 -22.21 -0.72 25.31
N LEU A 70 -22.93 -0.61 24.19
CA LEU A 70 -23.74 0.58 23.88
C LEU A 70 -24.80 0.89 24.95
N ILE A 71 -25.45 -0.15 25.47
CA ILE A 71 -26.45 -0.04 26.53
C ILE A 71 -25.80 0.41 27.84
N THR A 72 -24.66 -0.17 28.22
CA THR A 72 -24.00 0.14 29.50
C THR A 72 -23.30 1.51 29.51
N THR A 73 -22.75 1.95 28.38
CA THR A 73 -22.02 3.22 28.28
C THR A 73 -22.90 4.42 27.96
N PHE A 74 -24.17 4.21 27.60
CA PHE A 74 -25.08 5.31 27.27
C PHE A 74 -25.30 6.25 28.45
N GLN A 75 -25.21 7.55 28.22
CA GLN A 75 -25.53 8.58 29.21
C GLN A 75 -26.67 9.46 28.70
N TYR A 76 -27.72 9.61 29.51
CA TYR A 76 -28.84 10.46 29.14
C TYR A 76 -28.50 11.93 29.34
N GLN A 77 -28.32 12.66 28.24
CA GLN A 77 -28.07 14.10 28.21
C GLN A 77 -29.19 14.84 27.44
N GLY A 78 -30.44 14.42 27.63
CA GLY A 78 -31.60 14.96 26.91
C GLY A 78 -31.86 14.33 25.53
N ILE A 79 -31.01 13.39 25.10
CA ILE A 79 -31.21 12.60 23.88
C ILE A 79 -31.67 11.20 24.28
N ASP A 80 -32.82 10.76 23.75
CA ASP A 80 -33.35 9.43 23.97
C ASP A 80 -32.43 8.34 23.37
N PHE A 81 -32.33 7.18 24.04
CA PHE A 81 -31.45 6.07 23.65
C PHE A 81 -31.72 5.59 22.22
N GLU A 82 -32.98 5.59 21.80
CA GLU A 82 -33.38 5.22 20.44
C GLU A 82 -32.79 6.16 19.38
N LYS A 83 -32.72 7.46 19.66
CA LYS A 83 -32.07 8.45 18.77
C LYS A 83 -30.55 8.27 18.74
N PHE A 84 -29.95 7.95 19.89
CA PHE A 84 -28.54 7.59 19.98
C PHE A 84 -28.21 6.32 19.17
N LEU A 85 -29.05 5.29 19.30
CA LEU A 85 -28.91 4.02 18.61
C LEU A 85 -29.06 4.18 17.10
N THR A 86 -30.11 4.87 16.63
CA THR A 86 -30.31 5.16 15.19
C THR A 86 -29.16 5.95 14.58
N ARG A 87 -28.63 6.96 15.27
CA ARG A 87 -27.41 7.68 14.83
C ARG A 87 -26.20 6.74 14.74
N THR A 88 -26.05 5.85 15.71
CA THR A 88 -24.96 4.85 15.71
C THR A 88 -25.11 3.90 14.52
N ILE A 89 -26.32 3.39 14.28
CA ILE A 89 -26.63 2.51 13.13
C ILE A 89 -26.32 3.22 11.81
N TYR A 90 -26.73 4.48 11.66
CA TYR A 90 -26.45 5.28 10.46
C TYR A 90 -24.95 5.35 10.15
N LEU A 91 -24.13 5.70 11.14
CA LEU A 91 -22.67 5.79 10.97
C LEU A 91 -22.05 4.43 10.66
N GLN A 92 -22.50 3.37 11.34
CA GLN A 92 -22.01 2.01 11.11
C GLN A 92 -22.42 1.49 9.72
N THR A 93 -23.59 1.89 9.23
CA THR A 93 -24.07 1.58 7.88
C THR A 93 -23.17 2.20 6.82
N ILE A 94 -22.80 3.49 6.98
CA ILE A 94 -21.86 4.16 6.07
C ILE A 94 -20.51 3.43 6.04
N TYR A 95 -19.97 3.10 7.23
CA TYR A 95 -18.71 2.38 7.34
C TYR A 95 -18.78 0.98 6.72
N TYR A 96 -19.87 0.24 6.97
CA TYR A 96 -20.12 -1.07 6.38
C TYR A 96 -20.14 -1.02 4.85
N LYS A 97 -20.86 -0.06 4.24
CA LYS A 97 -20.88 0.12 2.77
C LYS A 97 -19.49 0.43 2.22
N GLN A 98 -18.70 1.24 2.92
CA GLN A 98 -17.32 1.52 2.52
C GLN A 98 -16.43 0.28 2.60
N LYS A 99 -16.57 -0.52 3.67
CA LYS A 99 -15.82 -1.76 3.87
C LYS A 99 -16.20 -2.82 2.84
N ARG A 100 -17.50 -2.98 2.55
CA ARG A 100 -18.03 -3.89 1.52
C ARG A 100 -17.53 -3.51 0.13
N ARG A 101 -17.64 -2.24 -0.27
CA ARG A 101 -17.06 -1.74 -1.53
C ARG A 101 -15.56 -2.02 -1.64
N ARG A 102 -14.78 -1.87 -0.56
CA ARG A 102 -13.35 -2.21 -0.56
C ARG A 102 -13.11 -3.72 -0.75
N LYS A 103 -13.93 -4.56 -0.11
CA LYS A 103 -13.86 -6.02 -0.28
C LYS A 103 -14.27 -6.46 -1.68
N GLU A 104 -15.37 -5.95 -2.21
CA GLU A 104 -15.82 -6.22 -3.58
C GLU A 104 -14.78 -5.79 -4.60
N ARG A 105 -14.13 -4.63 -4.40
CA ARG A 105 -12.98 -4.20 -5.23
C ARG A 105 -11.78 -5.16 -5.13
N LYS A 106 -11.51 -5.73 -3.95
CA LYS A 106 -10.46 -6.74 -3.76
C LYS A 106 -10.81 -8.07 -4.45
N PHE A 107 -12.08 -8.47 -4.45
CA PHE A 107 -12.53 -9.66 -5.18
C PHE A 107 -12.51 -9.46 -6.68
N TYR A 108 -12.92 -8.29 -7.18
CA TYR A 108 -12.77 -7.92 -8.60
C TYR A 108 -11.31 -8.01 -9.06
N TYR A 109 -10.35 -7.70 -8.19
CA TYR A 109 -8.92 -7.89 -8.45
C TYR A 109 -8.50 -9.38 -8.54
N LEU A 110 -9.15 -10.28 -7.80
CA LEU A 110 -8.85 -11.72 -7.79
C LEU A 110 -9.57 -12.50 -8.91
N THR A 111 -10.72 -12.01 -9.38
CA THR A 111 -11.54 -12.67 -10.40
C THR A 111 -11.48 -11.98 -11.77
N CYS A 112 -10.70 -10.92 -11.93
CA CYS A 112 -10.33 -10.44 -13.26
C CYS A 112 -9.47 -11.54 -13.90
N PRO A 113 -9.78 -12.02 -15.12
CA PRO A 113 -8.93 -12.98 -15.81
C PRO A 113 -7.52 -12.39 -15.88
N GLY A 114 -6.53 -13.16 -15.41
CA GLY A 114 -5.12 -12.75 -15.42
C GLY A 114 -4.71 -12.18 -16.78
N ASP A 115 -5.27 -12.74 -17.85
CA ASP A 115 -5.00 -12.34 -19.22
C ASP A 115 -5.36 -10.87 -19.52
N GLU A 116 -6.40 -10.27 -18.95
CA GLU A 116 -6.68 -8.84 -19.19
C GLU A 116 -5.84 -7.93 -18.29
N MET A 117 -5.60 -8.32 -17.04
CA MET A 117 -4.82 -7.47 -16.13
C MET A 117 -3.34 -7.49 -16.50
N GLU A 118 -2.83 -8.64 -16.92
CA GLU A 118 -1.48 -8.83 -17.44
C GLU A 118 -1.37 -8.24 -18.85
N TYR A 119 -2.38 -8.39 -19.73
CA TYR A 119 -2.41 -7.67 -21.01
C TYR A 119 -2.57 -6.16 -20.83
N TYR A 120 -3.26 -5.61 -19.82
CA TYR A 120 -3.25 -4.15 -19.59
C TYR A 120 -2.00 -3.67 -18.85
N MET A 121 -1.31 -4.54 -18.10
CA MET A 121 0.00 -4.25 -17.49
C MET A 121 1.17 -4.42 -18.48
N LEU A 122 1.00 -5.22 -19.54
CA LEU A 122 1.99 -5.49 -20.59
C LEU A 122 1.67 -4.76 -21.92
N ALA A 123 0.40 -4.48 -22.24
CA ALA A 123 -0.06 -3.84 -23.47
C ALA A 123 -0.47 -2.37 -23.32
N GLU A 124 -0.59 -1.83 -22.10
CA GLU A 124 -0.12 -0.45 -21.91
C GLU A 124 1.39 -0.57 -21.65
N PRO A 125 2.28 0.01 -22.48
CA PRO A 125 3.64 0.24 -22.00
C PRO A 125 3.47 1.01 -20.70
N ALA A 126 3.80 0.38 -19.57
CA ALA A 126 3.66 0.93 -18.23
C ALA A 126 3.92 2.42 -18.35
N PHE A 127 2.90 3.30 -18.21
CA PHE A 127 2.98 4.68 -18.68
C PHE A 127 4.30 5.27 -18.19
N GLN A 128 5.31 5.18 -19.05
CA GLN A 128 6.59 5.79 -18.89
C GLN A 128 6.12 7.19 -19.13
N TYR A 129 5.86 7.90 -18.03
CA TYR A 129 6.12 9.31 -18.05
C TYR A 129 7.50 9.37 -18.68
N GLN A 130 7.54 9.72 -19.95
CA GLN A 130 8.70 10.12 -20.72
C GLN A 130 9.23 11.36 -19.98
N ILE A 131 9.80 11.15 -18.81
CA ILE A 131 11.05 11.79 -18.48
C ILE A 131 11.96 11.30 -19.59
N GLU A 132 12.72 12.23 -20.16
CA GLU A 132 13.88 12.05 -21.04
C GLU A 132 14.87 11.01 -20.47
N LYS A 133 14.44 9.75 -20.44
CA LYS A 133 15.17 8.53 -20.16
C LYS A 133 15.02 7.57 -21.34
N GLU A 134 13.97 7.72 -22.17
CA GLU A 134 13.91 7.09 -23.50
C GLU A 134 15.01 7.60 -24.45
N SER A 135 15.69 8.69 -24.14
CA SER A 135 16.91 9.10 -24.84
C SER A 135 18.16 8.31 -24.41
N ILE A 136 18.12 7.57 -23.30
CA ILE A 136 19.26 6.81 -22.75
C ILE A 136 18.99 5.29 -22.83
N GLU A 137 17.83 4.81 -22.37
CA GLU A 137 17.54 3.37 -22.27
C GLU A 137 17.20 2.70 -23.61
N ASN A 138 16.68 3.43 -24.60
CA ASN A 138 16.43 2.90 -25.96
C ASN A 138 17.57 3.19 -26.96
N LYS A 139 18.66 3.84 -26.52
CA LYS A 139 19.85 4.09 -27.34
C LYS A 139 21.09 3.33 -26.89
N LEU A 140 21.12 2.82 -25.67
CA LEU A 140 22.21 1.95 -25.22
C LEU A 140 21.91 0.53 -25.70
N PRO A 141 22.68 -0.03 -26.65
CA PRO A 141 22.58 -1.43 -26.96
C PRO A 141 22.83 -2.22 -25.67
N ASN A 142 22.28 -3.43 -25.61
CA ASN A 142 22.46 -4.40 -24.54
C ASN A 142 23.95 -4.89 -24.50
N ASN A 143 24.89 -3.96 -24.31
CA ASN A 143 26.33 -4.10 -24.47
C ASN A 143 27.00 -4.60 -23.18
N TRP A 144 26.36 -5.53 -22.46
CA TRP A 144 27.00 -6.26 -21.38
C TRP A 144 27.97 -7.27 -21.99
N SER A 145 29.16 -6.78 -22.34
CA SER A 145 30.21 -7.56 -22.97
C SER A 145 31.52 -7.39 -22.23
N MET A 146 32.20 -8.53 -22.02
CA MET A 146 33.56 -8.55 -21.47
C MET A 146 34.59 -8.03 -22.47
N GLU A 147 34.23 -7.94 -23.75
CA GLU A 147 35.18 -7.68 -24.83
C GLU A 147 35.44 -6.19 -25.10
N THR A 148 34.60 -5.31 -24.55
CA THR A 148 34.76 -3.86 -24.75
C THR A 148 36.07 -3.36 -24.15
N ALA A 149 36.65 -2.31 -24.74
CA ALA A 149 37.90 -1.72 -24.27
C ALA A 149 37.80 -1.27 -22.80
N ALA A 150 36.66 -0.65 -22.43
CA ALA A 150 36.36 -0.25 -21.06
C ALA A 150 36.27 -1.47 -20.11
N SER A 151 35.55 -2.54 -20.47
CA SER A 151 35.47 -3.77 -19.65
C SER A 151 36.84 -4.40 -19.43
N LYS A 152 37.70 -4.44 -20.47
CA LYS A 152 39.07 -4.96 -20.34
C LYS A 152 39.93 -4.07 -19.43
N HIS A 153 39.79 -2.75 -19.52
CA HIS A 153 40.51 -1.82 -18.66
C HIS A 153 40.09 -1.96 -17.19
N ILE A 154 38.79 -2.01 -16.92
CA ILE A 154 38.26 -2.22 -15.57
C ILE A 154 38.74 -3.57 -15.02
N LYS A 155 38.76 -4.64 -15.83
CA LYS A 155 39.21 -5.97 -15.40
C LYS A 155 40.70 -5.96 -15.05
N ARG A 156 41.53 -5.25 -15.82
CA ARG A 156 42.95 -5.04 -15.48
C ARG A 156 43.10 -4.30 -14.15
N LEU A 157 42.35 -3.22 -13.93
CA LEU A 157 42.40 -2.47 -12.68
C LEU A 157 41.93 -3.32 -11.49
N TYR A 158 40.89 -4.12 -11.69
CA TYR A 158 40.37 -5.06 -10.70
C TYR A 158 41.44 -6.08 -10.29
N ASN A 159 42.09 -6.71 -11.26
CA ASN A 159 43.11 -7.74 -11.01
C ASN A 159 44.40 -7.16 -10.39
N ASN A 160 44.79 -5.94 -10.79
CA ASN A 160 46.06 -5.35 -10.36
C ASN A 160 45.95 -4.56 -9.05
N TYR A 161 44.77 -4.02 -8.71
CA TYR A 161 44.60 -3.14 -7.56
C TYR A 161 43.51 -3.64 -6.59
N LYS A 162 43.93 -4.28 -5.50
CA LYS A 162 43.03 -4.78 -4.44
C LYS A 162 42.09 -3.71 -3.87
N ALA A 163 42.57 -2.47 -3.75
CA ALA A 163 41.76 -1.34 -3.30
C ALA A 163 40.64 -0.99 -4.29
N PHE A 164 40.93 -1.04 -5.60
CA PHE A 164 39.94 -0.84 -6.66
C PHE A 164 38.93 -1.98 -6.67
N ALA A 165 39.40 -3.24 -6.62
CA ALA A 165 38.54 -4.42 -6.59
C ALA A 165 37.53 -4.38 -5.43
N ASN A 166 37.98 -3.99 -4.23
CA ASN A 166 37.12 -3.86 -3.06
C ASN A 166 36.08 -2.74 -3.22
N ARG A 167 36.46 -1.59 -3.79
CA ARG A 167 35.53 -0.48 -4.05
C ARG A 167 34.54 -0.85 -5.16
N PHE A 168 34.99 -1.56 -6.19
CA PHE A 168 34.14 -1.99 -7.28
C PHE A 168 33.09 -2.99 -6.80
N ARG A 169 33.46 -3.94 -5.93
CA ARG A 169 32.49 -4.81 -5.23
C ARG A 169 31.47 -4.02 -4.42
N GLN A 170 31.90 -3.05 -3.63
CA GLN A 170 31.00 -2.18 -2.87
C GLN A 170 30.04 -1.40 -3.78
N PHE A 171 30.52 -0.96 -4.94
CA PHE A 171 29.72 -0.26 -5.94
C PHE A 171 28.66 -1.16 -6.58
N ILE A 172 29.00 -2.43 -6.84
CA ILE A 172 28.04 -3.41 -7.35
C ILE A 172 26.95 -3.67 -6.32
N VAL A 173 27.32 -3.94 -5.06
CA VAL A 173 26.35 -4.15 -3.97
C VAL A 173 25.48 -2.91 -3.74
N LEU A 174 26.05 -1.71 -3.84
CA LEU A 174 25.29 -0.46 -3.76
C LEU A 174 24.18 -0.40 -4.82
N ASN A 175 24.48 -0.84 -6.05
CA ASN A 175 23.55 -0.81 -7.17
C ASN A 175 22.73 -2.11 -7.31
N GLY A 176 22.92 -3.08 -6.41
CA GLY A 176 22.19 -4.35 -6.36
C GLY A 176 20.68 -4.26 -6.62
N PRO A 177 19.94 -3.30 -6.02
CA PRO A 177 18.49 -3.15 -6.25
C PRO A 177 18.08 -2.86 -7.70
N HIS A 178 19.02 -2.44 -8.54
CA HIS A 178 18.80 -2.08 -9.94
C HIS A 178 19.33 -3.14 -10.91
N LEU A 179 19.95 -4.21 -10.41
CA LEU A 179 20.53 -5.27 -11.23
C LEU A 179 19.51 -6.40 -11.45
N SER A 180 19.41 -6.89 -12.68
CA SER A 180 18.65 -8.09 -13.01
C SER A 180 19.45 -9.36 -12.65
N ALA A 181 18.76 -10.50 -12.52
CA ALA A 181 19.42 -11.79 -12.27
C ALA A 181 20.50 -12.11 -13.33
N GLN A 182 20.21 -11.81 -14.61
CA GLN A 182 21.18 -11.99 -15.70
C GLN A 182 22.41 -11.08 -15.54
N GLN A 183 22.23 -9.85 -15.10
CA GLN A 183 23.33 -8.91 -14.85
C GLN A 183 24.15 -9.34 -13.63
N ILE A 184 23.52 -9.89 -12.60
CA ILE A 184 24.21 -10.43 -11.42
C ILE A 184 25.07 -11.63 -11.83
N ALA A 185 24.53 -12.57 -12.61
CA ALA A 185 25.29 -13.71 -13.12
C ALA A 185 26.48 -13.27 -14.00
N PHE A 186 26.26 -12.31 -14.90
CA PHE A 186 27.33 -11.72 -15.70
C PHE A 186 28.41 -11.08 -14.83
N LEU A 187 28.02 -10.30 -13.81
CA LEU A 187 28.96 -9.65 -12.91
C LEU A 187 29.71 -10.65 -12.03
N ALA A 188 29.07 -11.72 -11.56
CA ALA A 188 29.72 -12.81 -10.83
C ALA A 188 30.81 -13.45 -11.68
N GLN A 189 30.48 -13.80 -12.93
CA GLN A 189 31.44 -14.31 -13.91
C GLN A 189 32.56 -13.31 -14.18
N TYR A 190 32.23 -12.03 -14.38
CA TYR A 190 33.19 -10.96 -14.63
C TYR A 190 34.14 -10.72 -13.46
N LEU A 191 33.67 -10.88 -12.22
CA LEU A 191 34.47 -10.71 -11.02
C LEU A 191 35.24 -11.96 -10.60
N GLU A 192 34.96 -13.11 -11.23
CA GLU A 192 35.44 -14.43 -10.79
C GLU A 192 35.04 -14.74 -9.34
N ILE A 193 33.80 -14.40 -8.99
CA ILE A 193 33.18 -14.69 -7.69
C ILE A 193 32.03 -15.64 -7.93
N ASP A 194 31.75 -16.51 -6.96
CA ASP A 194 30.60 -17.39 -7.04
C ASP A 194 29.30 -16.57 -7.12
N GLU A 195 28.37 -17.00 -7.99
CA GLU A 195 27.12 -16.28 -8.21
C GLU A 195 26.28 -16.21 -6.94
N LEU A 196 26.27 -17.30 -6.17
CA LEU A 196 25.53 -17.41 -4.93
C LEU A 196 26.15 -16.52 -3.84
N GLU A 197 27.48 -16.42 -3.78
CA GLU A 197 28.19 -15.48 -2.89
C GLU A 197 27.82 -14.01 -3.21
N LEU A 198 27.82 -13.61 -4.49
CA LEU A 198 27.45 -12.25 -4.88
C LEU A 198 25.98 -11.94 -4.59
N ALA A 199 25.09 -12.90 -4.86
CA ALA A 199 23.67 -12.77 -4.56
C ALA A 199 23.39 -12.68 -3.05
N GLN A 200 24.14 -13.42 -2.23
CA GLN A 200 24.08 -13.33 -0.76
C GLN A 200 24.51 -11.95 -0.27
N LEU A 201 25.63 -11.42 -0.76
CA LEU A 201 26.10 -10.07 -0.38
C LEU A 201 25.08 -8.97 -0.74
N ILE A 202 24.42 -9.08 -1.90
CA ILE A 202 23.36 -8.17 -2.29
C ILE A 202 22.15 -8.32 -1.35
N SER A 203 21.77 -9.56 -1.02
CA SER A 203 20.64 -9.86 -0.14
C SER A 203 20.87 -9.33 1.29
N GLU A 204 22.06 -9.55 1.86
CA GLU A 204 22.43 -9.02 3.18
C GLU A 204 22.43 -7.48 3.20
N ALA A 205 22.91 -6.84 2.13
CA ALA A 205 22.82 -5.39 1.99
C ALA A 205 21.37 -4.88 1.96
N HIS A 206 20.47 -5.65 1.35
CA HIS A 206 19.04 -5.37 1.32
C HIS A 206 18.39 -5.53 2.70
N GLU A 207 18.74 -6.57 3.45
CA GLU A 207 18.25 -6.78 4.82
C GLU A 207 18.69 -5.66 5.76
N LEU A 208 19.96 -5.25 5.70
CA LEU A 208 20.48 -4.09 6.43
C LEU A 208 19.80 -2.78 6.03
N ALA A 209 19.26 -2.71 4.82
CA ALA A 209 18.46 -1.60 4.30
C ALA A 209 16.94 -1.79 4.48
N GLY A 210 16.50 -2.82 5.21
CA GLY A 210 15.13 -3.30 5.24
C GLY A 210 14.08 -2.23 5.54
N GLU A 211 14.32 -1.33 6.50
CA GLU A 211 13.39 -0.24 6.77
C GLU A 211 13.19 0.72 5.58
N LYS A 212 14.27 1.09 4.90
CA LYS A 212 14.20 1.99 3.73
C LYS A 212 13.59 1.28 2.53
N HIS A 213 13.92 0.00 2.37
CA HIS A 213 13.31 -0.85 1.35
C HIS A 213 11.79 -0.98 1.55
N ASN A 214 11.34 -1.30 2.77
CA ASN A 214 9.92 -1.40 3.12
C ASN A 214 9.18 -0.08 2.91
N ARG A 215 9.80 1.06 3.26
CA ARG A 215 9.22 2.38 2.97
C ARG A 215 9.06 2.59 1.47
N SER A 216 10.03 2.20 0.66
CA SER A 216 9.97 2.31 -0.81
C SER A 216 8.90 1.40 -1.41
N LEU A 217 8.81 0.15 -0.96
CA LEU A 217 7.72 -0.76 -1.33
C LEU A 217 6.35 -0.17 -0.97
N HIS A 218 6.19 0.37 0.24
CA HIS A 218 4.94 0.99 0.65
C HIS A 218 4.51 2.16 -0.25
N VAL A 219 5.46 3.01 -0.67
CA VAL A 219 5.16 4.09 -1.63
C VAL A 219 4.77 3.55 -2.99
N GLN A 220 5.40 2.47 -3.46
CA GLN A 220 5.01 1.79 -4.70
C GLN A 220 3.60 1.20 -4.59
N GLU A 221 3.24 0.58 -3.47
CA GLU A 221 1.90 0.06 -3.22
C GLU A 221 0.85 1.17 -3.26
N VAL A 222 1.09 2.28 -2.55
CA VAL A 222 0.18 3.43 -2.52
C VAL A 222 0.06 4.06 -3.91
N ARG A 223 1.17 4.21 -4.64
CA ARG A 223 1.19 4.68 -6.03
C ARG A 223 0.32 3.77 -6.91
N ASN A 224 0.54 2.46 -6.84
CA ASN A 224 -0.19 1.48 -7.64
C ASN A 224 -1.68 1.52 -7.32
N SER A 225 -2.06 1.68 -6.05
CA SER A 225 -3.46 1.85 -5.65
C SER A 225 -4.11 3.09 -6.28
N HIS A 226 -3.40 4.22 -6.35
CA HIS A 226 -3.91 5.44 -6.99
C HIS A 226 -4.04 5.31 -8.51
N TYR A 227 -3.08 4.64 -9.16
CA TYR A 227 -3.14 4.32 -10.59
C TYR A 227 -4.37 3.46 -10.89
N LEU A 228 -4.55 2.36 -10.16
CA LEU A 228 -5.68 1.45 -10.35
C LEU A 228 -7.03 2.14 -10.13
N GLU A 229 -7.18 2.94 -9.06
CA GLU A 229 -8.41 3.72 -8.85
C GLU A 229 -8.63 4.72 -9.99
N SER A 230 -7.57 5.33 -10.55
CA SER A 230 -7.73 6.23 -11.70
C SER A 230 -8.19 5.49 -12.95
N GLN A 231 -7.67 4.30 -13.23
CA GLN A 231 -8.11 3.49 -14.38
C GLN A 231 -9.55 3.00 -14.22
N PHE A 232 -9.92 2.57 -13.00
CA PHE A 232 -11.29 2.20 -12.69
C PHE A 232 -12.25 3.38 -12.92
N LEU A 233 -11.92 4.55 -12.38
CA LEU A 233 -12.75 5.75 -12.53
C LEU A 233 -12.84 6.20 -13.99
N LYS A 234 -11.79 6.01 -14.79
CA LYS A 234 -11.82 6.27 -16.23
C LYS A 234 -12.84 5.37 -16.94
N ARG A 235 -12.80 4.06 -16.67
CA ARG A 235 -13.80 3.10 -17.20
C ARG A 235 -15.22 3.43 -16.74
N GLU A 236 -15.39 3.80 -15.47
CA GLU A 236 -16.68 4.21 -14.90
C GLU A 236 -17.23 5.48 -15.59
N ILE A 237 -16.38 6.45 -15.91
CA ILE A 237 -16.77 7.64 -16.70
C ILE A 237 -17.24 7.24 -18.09
N ASP A 238 -16.51 6.36 -18.77
CA ASP A 238 -16.85 5.95 -20.14
C ASP A 238 -18.15 5.14 -20.18
N MET A 239 -18.36 4.26 -19.20
CA MET A 239 -19.63 3.57 -18.97
C MET A 239 -20.79 4.55 -18.72
N PHE A 240 -20.60 5.57 -17.89
CA PHE A 240 -21.68 6.55 -17.65
C PHE A 240 -21.99 7.40 -18.88
N LYS A 241 -21.00 7.67 -19.75
CA LYS A 241 -21.26 8.30 -21.05
C LYS A 241 -22.05 7.39 -21.98
N SER A 242 -21.74 6.08 -22.03
CA SER A 242 -22.46 5.15 -22.91
C SER A 242 -23.93 4.95 -22.50
N PHE A 243 -24.25 5.17 -21.23
CA PHE A 243 -25.63 5.10 -20.71
C PHE A 243 -26.34 6.46 -20.66
N ASP A 244 -25.78 7.52 -21.25
CA ASP A 244 -26.31 8.90 -21.19
C ASP A 244 -26.68 9.33 -19.75
N ALA A 245 -25.84 8.95 -18.78
CA ALA A 245 -26.08 9.29 -17.40
C ALA A 245 -26.04 10.82 -17.19
N HIS A 246 -26.83 11.29 -16.21
CA HIS A 246 -26.92 12.72 -15.92
C HIS A 246 -25.56 13.36 -15.67
N TYR A 247 -25.35 14.57 -16.21
CA TYR A 247 -24.07 15.29 -16.18
C TYR A 247 -23.45 15.39 -14.78
N SER A 248 -24.26 15.64 -13.74
CA SER A 248 -23.77 15.75 -12.36
C SER A 248 -23.13 14.46 -11.83
N THR A 249 -23.62 13.30 -12.26
CA THR A 249 -23.05 11.99 -11.90
C THR A 249 -21.70 11.81 -12.57
N ILE A 250 -21.60 12.13 -13.87
CA ILE A 250 -20.36 12.06 -14.64
C ILE A 250 -19.31 13.01 -14.05
N GLU A 251 -19.68 14.25 -13.73
CA GLU A 251 -18.74 15.25 -13.19
C GLU A 251 -18.24 14.88 -11.77
N ALA A 252 -19.09 14.26 -10.94
CA ALA A 252 -18.67 13.75 -9.64
C ALA A 252 -17.59 12.65 -9.76
N VAL A 253 -17.74 11.74 -10.73
CA VAL A 253 -16.73 10.69 -11.01
C VAL A 253 -15.47 11.29 -11.62
N LYS A 254 -15.60 12.25 -12.56
CA LYS A 254 -14.46 13.01 -13.12
C LYS A 254 -13.65 13.72 -12.04
N LYS A 255 -14.30 14.34 -11.05
CA LYS A 255 -13.62 14.98 -9.92
C LYS A 255 -12.81 13.98 -9.11
N ARG A 256 -13.36 12.78 -8.86
CA ARG A 256 -12.63 11.68 -8.20
C ARG A 256 -11.46 11.20 -9.04
N TYR A 257 -11.64 11.06 -10.36
CA TYR A 257 -10.60 10.66 -11.29
C TYR A 257 -9.42 11.64 -11.23
N ARG A 258 -9.68 12.94 -11.40
CA ARG A 258 -8.65 13.99 -11.34
C ARG A 258 -7.87 13.94 -10.03
N ARG A 259 -8.57 13.75 -8.90
CA ARG A 259 -7.94 13.62 -7.59
C ARG A 259 -7.02 12.40 -7.51
N SER A 260 -7.51 11.21 -7.89
CA SER A 260 -6.71 9.98 -7.83
C SER A 260 -5.51 10.05 -8.77
N HIS A 261 -5.70 10.62 -9.96
CA HIS A 261 -4.64 10.81 -10.93
C HIS A 261 -3.55 11.78 -10.44
N SER A 262 -3.94 12.91 -9.82
CA SER A 262 -2.98 13.84 -9.18
C SER A 262 -2.16 13.15 -8.10
N LEU A 263 -2.81 12.38 -7.22
CA LEU A 263 -2.12 11.64 -6.15
C LEU A 263 -1.17 10.57 -6.71
N PHE A 264 -1.54 9.90 -7.80
CA PHE A 264 -0.64 8.99 -8.51
C PHE A 264 0.62 9.73 -9.00
N LEU A 265 0.46 10.87 -9.66
CA LEU A 265 1.59 11.66 -10.16
C LEU A 265 2.50 12.17 -9.03
N GLU A 266 1.93 12.60 -7.91
CA GLU A 266 2.69 12.98 -6.72
C GLU A 266 3.51 11.82 -6.16
N ARG A 267 2.93 10.62 -6.06
CA ARG A 267 3.65 9.42 -5.58
C ARG A 267 4.68 8.92 -6.57
N CYS A 268 4.48 9.11 -7.88
CA CYS A 268 5.53 8.88 -8.87
C CYS A 268 6.73 9.80 -8.65
N LYS A 269 6.51 11.09 -8.36
CA LYS A 269 7.59 12.03 -8.03
C LYS A 269 8.32 11.61 -6.76
N GLU A 270 7.59 11.23 -5.71
CA GLU A 270 8.19 10.74 -4.46
C GLU A 270 9.00 9.46 -4.65
N ALA A 271 8.48 8.49 -5.41
CA ALA A 271 9.21 7.26 -5.70
C ALA A 271 10.51 7.52 -6.47
N ARG A 272 10.52 8.53 -7.35
CA ARG A 272 11.70 8.93 -8.14
C ARG A 272 12.72 9.71 -7.32
N SER A 273 12.29 10.58 -6.41
CA SER A 273 13.19 11.38 -5.59
C SER A 273 13.80 10.59 -4.43
N ARG A 274 13.33 9.36 -4.20
CA ARG A 274 13.86 8.53 -3.12
C ARG A 274 15.26 8.01 -3.43
N PRO A 275 16.18 8.12 -2.46
CA PRO A 275 17.51 7.57 -2.61
C PRO A 275 17.45 6.05 -2.68
N ASN A 276 18.51 5.46 -3.24
CA ASN A 276 18.71 4.02 -3.27
C ASN A 276 18.49 3.40 -1.87
N PRO A 277 17.70 2.31 -1.76
CA PRO A 277 17.45 1.66 -0.47
C PRO A 277 18.76 1.24 0.21
N VAL A 278 19.72 0.69 -0.56
CA VAL A 278 21.05 0.37 -0.06
C VAL A 278 21.83 1.68 0.09
N THR A 279 22.28 1.95 1.32
CA THR A 279 23.02 3.17 1.62
C THR A 279 24.46 2.87 1.99
N HIS A 280 25.32 3.89 1.94
CA HIS A 280 26.71 3.74 2.37
C HIS A 280 26.84 3.32 3.85
N ASP A 281 25.81 3.57 4.67
CA ASP A 281 25.73 3.05 6.04
C ASP A 281 25.50 1.52 6.07
N ALA A 282 24.67 1.00 5.17
CA ALA A 282 24.48 -0.45 5.02
C ALA A 282 25.78 -1.11 4.53
N LEU A 283 26.46 -0.50 3.56
CA LEU A 283 27.78 -0.98 3.11
C LEU A 283 28.85 -0.89 4.21
N SER A 284 28.79 0.12 5.08
CA SER A 284 29.71 0.30 6.21
C SER A 284 29.63 -0.87 7.18
N LYS A 285 28.40 -1.32 7.46
CA LYS A 285 28.12 -2.48 8.30
C LYS A 285 28.52 -3.79 7.60
N LEU A 286 28.13 -3.96 6.34
CA LEU A 286 28.39 -5.19 5.57
C LEU A 286 29.89 -5.44 5.34
N PHE A 287 30.66 -4.40 5.01
CA PHE A 287 32.10 -4.53 4.71
C PHE A 287 33.01 -4.19 5.89
N GLU A 288 32.44 -3.97 7.08
CA GLU A 288 33.15 -3.58 8.31
C GLU A 288 34.14 -2.43 8.11
N LYS A 289 33.70 -1.40 7.38
CA LYS A 289 34.53 -0.21 7.07
C LYS A 289 33.84 1.06 7.52
N PRO A 290 34.57 2.08 7.98
CA PRO A 290 33.98 3.37 8.33
C PRO A 290 33.24 3.96 7.13
N LYS A 291 32.03 4.49 7.37
CA LYS A 291 31.20 5.14 6.34
C LYS A 291 31.96 6.20 5.54
N GLY A 292 32.79 7.03 6.20
CA GLY A 292 33.60 8.05 5.51
C GLY A 292 34.61 7.47 4.51
N THR A 293 35.13 6.27 4.76
CA THR A 293 36.01 5.55 3.84
C THR A 293 35.24 5.02 2.62
N ILE A 294 33.98 4.63 2.81
CA ILE A 294 33.10 4.21 1.72
C ILE A 294 32.66 5.43 0.89
N ASP A 295 32.26 6.53 1.52
CA ASP A 295 31.86 7.77 0.84
C ASP A 295 32.99 8.29 -0.08
N SER A 296 34.21 8.42 0.46
CA SER A 296 35.39 8.85 -0.29
C SER A 296 35.81 7.84 -1.35
N GLY A 297 35.75 6.55 -1.04
CA GLY A 297 36.05 5.46 -1.98
C GLY A 297 35.09 5.42 -3.17
N MET A 298 33.79 5.61 -2.94
CA MET A 298 32.77 5.67 -4.00
C MET A 298 32.94 6.90 -4.89
N SER A 299 33.28 8.06 -4.31
CA SER A 299 33.56 9.27 -5.09
C SER A 299 34.77 9.08 -6.01
N ALA A 300 35.87 8.55 -5.47
CA ALA A 300 37.08 8.25 -6.24
C ALA A 300 36.84 7.21 -7.34
N LEU A 301 36.06 6.16 -7.04
CA LEU A 301 35.72 5.13 -8.02
C LEU A 301 34.86 5.71 -9.15
N LYS A 302 33.83 6.50 -8.83
CA LYS A 302 32.98 7.14 -9.85
C LYS A 302 33.77 8.04 -10.78
N LYS A 303 34.76 8.77 -10.25
CA LYS A 303 35.66 9.60 -11.06
C LYS A 303 36.49 8.72 -12.02
N ALA A 304 37.13 7.67 -11.49
CA ALA A 304 37.93 6.75 -12.30
C ALA A 304 37.09 6.03 -13.37
N LEU A 305 35.88 5.57 -13.03
CA LEU A 305 34.99 4.94 -13.99
C LEU A 305 34.53 5.91 -15.08
N ARG A 306 34.26 7.17 -14.73
CA ARG A 306 33.92 8.21 -15.71
C ARG A 306 35.07 8.44 -16.70
N GLU A 307 36.30 8.60 -16.21
CA GLU A 307 37.49 8.74 -17.07
C GLU A 307 37.63 7.55 -18.03
N ILE A 308 37.43 6.31 -17.55
CA ILE A 308 37.54 5.11 -18.40
C ILE A 308 36.42 5.04 -19.45
N VAL A 309 35.21 5.49 -19.14
CA VAL A 309 34.08 5.45 -20.06
C VAL A 309 34.17 6.58 -21.08
N ASP A 310 34.55 7.79 -20.65
CA ASP A 310 34.64 8.97 -21.51
C ASP A 310 35.90 8.93 -22.42
N ASP A 311 37.01 8.29 -22.02
CA ASP A 311 38.23 8.14 -22.84
C ASP A 311 38.11 7.05 -23.93
N ASN A 312 37.05 6.25 -23.93
CA ASN A 312 36.84 5.13 -24.86
C ASN A 312 35.63 5.29 -25.80
N GLU A 313 34.98 6.47 -25.82
CA GLU A 313 34.04 6.91 -26.87
C GLU A 313 34.75 7.73 -27.96
#